data_AF-A0A419FDR1-F1
#
_entry.id   AF-A0A419FDR1-F1
#
_cell.length_a   1.000
_cell.length_b   1.000
_cell.length_c   1.000
_cell.angle_alpha   90.00
_cell.angle_beta   90.00
_cell.angle_gamma   90.00
#
_symmetry.space_group_name_H-M   'P 1'
#
loop_
_entity.id
_entity.type
_entity.pdbx_description
1 polymer ?
#
loop_
_entity_poly.entity_id
_entity_poly.type
_entity_poly.pdbx_seq_one_letter_code
_entity_poly.pdbx_strand_id
1 'polypeptide(L)'
;MHLLVRLGLLEIAFSALAVPLLLYGPAQRLFPHLLKDRRQLLQAHLDYFLMGILLILAGTVLQPLPGWITLPLALGSLGNPSLFLVNALRPDLPQKPLYRGLIMLSGLLAAFAWAGMAVRAVI
;
A
#
# COMPACT_ATOMS: atom_id res chain seq x y z
N MET A 1 -10.89 1.59 16.70
CA MET A 1 -12.16 1.51 15.97
C MET A 1 -12.10 2.18 14.58
N HIS A 2 -12.17 3.51 14.41
CA HIS A 2 -12.44 4.10 13.07
C HIS A 2 -11.25 4.33 12.11
N LEU A 3 -10.02 4.52 12.60
CA LEU A 3 -8.94 5.01 11.73
C LEU A 3 -8.49 3.96 10.70
N LEU A 4 -8.17 2.74 11.13
CA LEU A 4 -7.72 1.67 10.23
C LEU A 4 -8.78 1.28 9.20
N VAL A 5 -10.04 1.20 9.62
CA VAL A 5 -11.16 0.90 8.72
C VAL A 5 -11.34 2.00 7.66
N ARG A 6 -11.28 3.28 8.07
CA ARG A 6 -11.36 4.40 7.13
C ARG A 6 -10.18 4.39 6.15
N LEU A 7 -8.97 4.15 6.63
CA LEU A 7 -7.78 4.05 5.77
C LEU A 7 -7.91 2.89 4.79
N GLY A 8 -8.34 1.72 5.25
CA GLY A 8 -8.50 0.56 4.37
C GLY A 8 -9.60 0.76 3.33
N LEU A 9 -10.70 1.43 3.68
CA LEU A 9 -11.73 1.82 2.71
C LEU A 9 -11.20 2.82 1.69
N LEU A 10 -10.36 3.78 2.10
CA LEU A 10 -9.71 4.73 1.19
C LEU A 10 -8.73 4.02 0.25
N GLU A 11 -7.94 3.06 0.74
CA GLU A 11 -7.02 2.27 -0.08
C GLU A 11 -7.78 1.43 -1.10
N ILE A 12 -8.89 0.77 -0.73
CA ILE A 12 -9.73 0.01 -1.66
C ILE A 12 -10.39 0.95 -2.68
N ALA A 13 -10.93 2.09 -2.23
CA ALA A 13 -11.56 3.06 -3.13
C ALA A 13 -10.53 3.61 -4.13
N PHE A 14 -9.33 3.96 -3.66
CA PHE A 14 -8.24 4.41 -4.50
C PHE A 14 -7.83 3.31 -5.49
N SER A 15 -7.68 2.07 -5.02
CA SER A 15 -7.35 0.92 -5.87
C SER A 15 -8.39 0.71 -6.97
N ALA A 16 -9.68 0.75 -6.64
CA ALA A 16 -10.79 0.59 -7.59
C ALA A 16 -10.87 1.73 -8.61
N LEU A 17 -10.62 2.97 -8.19
CA LEU A 17 -10.57 4.14 -9.07
C LEU A 17 -9.31 4.18 -9.94
N ALA A 18 -8.21 3.57 -9.49
CA ALA A 18 -6.99 3.46 -10.27
C ALA A 18 -7.18 2.50 -11.46
N VAL A 19 -7.95 1.40 -11.32
CA VAL A 19 -8.19 0.35 -12.34
C VAL A 19 -8.50 0.90 -13.75
N PRO A 20 -9.46 1.83 -13.94
CA PRO A 20 -9.71 2.44 -15.24
C PRO A 20 -8.45 3.05 -15.86
N LEU A 21 -7.62 3.78 -15.11
CA LEU A 21 -6.40 4.40 -15.63
C LEU A 21 -5.35 3.37 -16.08
N LEU A 22 -5.31 2.19 -15.45
CA LEU A 22 -4.25 1.18 -15.68
C LEU A 22 -4.58 0.23 -16.82
N LEU A 23 -5.87 -0.07 -17.00
CA LEU A 23 -6.37 -1.07 -17.95
C LEU A 23 -7.02 -0.48 -19.20
N TYR A 24 -7.45 0.79 -19.19
CA TYR A 24 -7.91 1.43 -20.43
C TYR A 24 -6.70 1.81 -21.31
N GLY A 25 -6.51 1.06 -22.39
CA GLY A 25 -5.56 1.38 -23.46
C GLY A 25 -5.56 2.83 -23.97
N PRO A 26 -6.70 3.56 -24.05
CA PRO A 26 -6.67 4.98 -24.43
C PRO A 26 -6.07 5.91 -23.35
N ALA A 27 -6.19 5.59 -22.06
CA ALA A 27 -5.55 6.38 -21.00
C ALA A 27 -4.02 6.29 -21.08
N GLN A 28 -3.48 5.13 -21.46
CA GLN A 28 -2.05 4.96 -21.74
C GLN A 28 -1.56 5.80 -22.91
N ARG A 29 -2.40 5.99 -23.94
CA ARG A 29 -2.10 6.90 -25.06
C ARG A 29 -2.15 8.37 -24.64
N LEU A 30 -2.99 8.72 -23.67
CA LEU A 30 -3.09 10.08 -23.14
C LEU A 30 -1.92 10.44 -22.23
N PHE A 31 -1.39 9.47 -21.47
CA PHE A 31 -0.35 9.69 -20.46
C PHE A 31 0.88 8.77 -20.60
N PRO A 32 1.51 8.69 -21.79
CA PRO A 32 2.62 7.76 -22.04
C PRO A 32 3.86 8.06 -21.19
N HIS A 33 4.05 9.32 -20.78
CA HIS A 33 5.19 9.72 -19.95
C HIS A 33 5.00 9.42 -18.46
N LEU A 34 3.77 9.24 -18.00
CA LEU A 34 3.45 8.94 -16.61
C LEU A 34 3.43 7.43 -16.37
N LEU A 35 2.95 6.62 -17.31
CA LEU A 35 2.76 5.17 -17.10
C LEU A 35 3.93 4.38 -17.70
N LYS A 36 5.10 4.45 -17.05
CA LYS A 36 6.35 3.87 -17.57
C LYS A 36 6.50 2.37 -17.32
N ASP A 37 6.06 1.86 -16.17
CA ASP A 37 6.14 0.43 -15.82
C ASP A 37 4.77 -0.13 -15.45
N ARG A 38 4.16 -0.86 -16.39
CA ARG A 38 2.84 -1.49 -16.21
C ARG A 38 2.83 -2.55 -15.11
N ARG A 39 3.93 -3.27 -14.90
CA ARG A 39 3.99 -4.35 -13.91
C ARG A 39 3.94 -3.78 -12.50
N GLN A 40 4.73 -2.75 -12.22
CA GLN A 40 4.73 -2.08 -10.92
C GLN A 40 3.41 -1.39 -10.62
N LEU A 41 2.73 -0.94 -11.67
CA LEU A 41 1.43 -0.31 -11.54
C LEU A 41 0.32 -1.29 -11.20
N LEU A 42 0.34 -2.48 -11.82
CA LEU A 42 -0.51 -3.60 -11.42
C LEU A 42 -0.20 -4.06 -10.00
N GLN A 43 1.08 -4.11 -9.61
CA GLN A 43 1.50 -4.41 -8.24
C GLN A 43 0.94 -3.38 -7.27
N ALA A 44 1.07 -2.08 -7.54
CA ALA A 44 0.51 -1.03 -6.70
C ALA A 44 -1.00 -1.17 -6.51
N HIS A 45 -1.73 -1.45 -7.59
CA HIS A 45 -3.18 -1.67 -7.54
C HIS A 45 -3.56 -2.85 -6.63
N LEU A 46 -2.95 -4.01 -6.86
CA LEU A 46 -3.21 -5.21 -6.07
C LEU A 46 -2.80 -5.00 -4.60
N ASP A 47 -1.70 -4.31 -4.36
CA ASP A 47 -1.17 -4.07 -3.02
C ASP A 47 -2.07 -3.08 -2.26
N TYR A 48 -2.56 -1.98 -2.88
CA TYR A 48 -3.58 -1.12 -2.26
C TYR A 48 -4.86 -1.90 -1.92
N PHE A 49 -5.29 -2.80 -2.78
CA PHE A 49 -6.51 -3.58 -2.55
C PHE A 49 -6.32 -4.55 -1.36
N LEU A 50 -5.21 -5.27 -1.35
CA LEU A 50 -4.88 -6.24 -0.30
C LEU A 50 -4.64 -5.55 1.04
N MET A 51 -3.79 -4.51 1.07
CA MET A 51 -3.49 -3.74 2.28
C MET A 51 -4.77 -3.09 2.85
N GLY A 52 -5.67 -2.63 1.99
CA GLY A 52 -6.93 -2.03 2.42
C GLY A 52 -7.88 -3.03 3.06
N ILE A 53 -8.03 -4.23 2.47
CA ILE A 53 -8.82 -5.33 3.08
C ILE A 53 -8.22 -5.72 4.42
N LEU A 54 -6.91 -5.89 4.45
CA LEU A 54 -6.15 -6.28 5.61
C LEU A 54 -6.29 -5.26 6.75
N LEU A 55 -6.22 -3.95 6.46
CA LEU A 55 -6.48 -2.87 7.43
C LEU A 55 -7.91 -2.89 7.98
N ILE A 56 -8.90 -3.15 7.13
CA ILE A 56 -10.30 -3.26 7.57
C ILE A 56 -10.44 -4.44 8.52
N LEU A 57 -9.90 -5.62 8.18
CA LEU A 57 -9.92 -6.80 9.04
C LEU A 57 -9.19 -6.56 10.37
N ALA A 58 -8.02 -5.94 10.34
CA ALA A 58 -7.29 -5.53 11.54
C ALA A 58 -8.13 -4.59 12.42
N GLY A 59 -8.79 -3.62 11.77
CA GLY A 59 -9.63 -2.63 12.41
C GLY A 59 -10.94 -3.17 12.98
N THR A 60 -11.43 -4.31 12.52
CA THR A 60 -12.70 -4.91 12.97
C THR A 60 -12.52 -6.14 13.87
N VAL A 61 -11.62 -7.06 13.52
CA VAL A 61 -11.50 -8.38 14.17
C VAL A 61 -10.55 -8.36 15.37
N LEU A 62 -9.44 -7.62 15.29
CA LEU A 62 -8.34 -7.69 16.28
C LEU A 62 -8.38 -6.56 17.31
N GLN A 63 -9.53 -5.91 17.48
CA GLN A 63 -9.70 -4.84 18.46
C GLN A 63 -9.69 -5.40 19.90
N PRO A 64 -9.10 -4.67 20.88
CA PRO A 64 -8.38 -3.40 20.75
C PRO A 64 -6.90 -3.59 20.35
N LEU A 65 -6.44 -2.79 19.37
CA LEU A 65 -5.03 -2.75 18.97
C LEU A 65 -4.30 -1.60 19.68
N PRO A 66 -3.12 -1.83 20.27
CA PRO A 66 -2.33 -0.77 20.86
C PRO A 66 -1.75 0.17 19.78
N GLY A 67 -1.48 1.41 20.17
CA GLY A 67 -1.01 2.46 19.24
C GLY A 67 0.31 2.12 18.54
N TRP A 68 1.20 1.39 19.21
CA TRP A 68 2.48 0.94 18.67
C TRP A 68 2.36 -0.14 17.59
N ILE A 69 1.20 -0.79 17.45
CA ILE A 69 0.88 -1.64 16.29
C ILE A 69 0.12 -0.83 15.24
N THR A 70 -0.86 -0.03 15.70
CA THR A 70 -1.78 0.72 14.83
C THR A 70 -1.03 1.70 13.91
N LEU A 71 -0.04 2.42 14.44
CA LEU A 71 0.69 3.44 13.68
C LEU A 71 1.62 2.83 12.61
N PRO A 72 2.48 1.83 12.94
CA PRO A 72 3.26 1.13 11.92
C PRO A 72 2.39 0.41 10.88
N LEU A 73 1.23 -0.14 11.29
CA LEU A 73 0.30 -0.81 10.37
C LEU A 73 -0.24 0.18 9.33
N ALA A 74 -0.73 1.34 9.77
CA ALA A 74 -1.24 2.38 8.88
C ALA A 74 -0.16 2.97 7.96
N LEU A 75 1.04 3.21 8.49
CA LEU A 75 2.15 3.76 7.71
C LEU A 75 2.70 2.75 6.70
N GLY A 76 2.83 1.48 7.08
CA GLY A 76 3.30 0.42 6.19
C GLY A 76 2.30 0.08 5.10
N SER A 77 1.01 0.02 5.45
CA SER A 77 -0.08 -0.29 4.50
C SER A 77 -0.25 0.80 3.44
N LEU A 78 -0.09 2.07 3.80
CA LEU A 78 -0.13 3.18 2.84
C LEU A 78 1.19 3.32 2.08
N GLY A 79 2.32 3.14 2.78
CA GLY A 79 3.66 3.35 2.25
C GLY A 79 4.03 2.36 1.14
N ASN A 80 3.80 1.07 1.35
CA ASN A 80 4.15 0.04 0.37
C ASN A 80 3.51 0.23 -1.01
N PRO A 81 2.18 0.33 -1.13
CA PRO A 81 1.55 0.51 -2.43
C PRO A 81 1.84 1.90 -3.03
N SER A 82 2.06 2.92 -2.19
CA SER A 82 2.53 4.23 -2.65
C SER A 82 3.91 4.15 -3.32
N LEU A 83 4.83 3.36 -2.78
CA LEU A 83 6.16 3.17 -3.36
C LEU A 83 6.09 2.41 -4.70
N PHE A 84 5.24 1.39 -4.81
CA PHE A 84 5.01 0.73 -6.09
C PHE A 84 4.42 1.70 -7.13
N LEU A 85 3.48 2.56 -6.72
CA LEU A 85 2.90 3.58 -7.59
C LEU A 85 3.97 4.59 -8.04
N VAL A 86 4.78 5.10 -7.12
CA VAL A 86 5.86 6.04 -7.45
C VAL A 86 6.90 5.40 -8.37
N ASN A 87 7.25 4.13 -8.16
CA ASN A 87 8.17 3.41 -9.03
C ASN A 87 7.59 3.27 -10.45
N ALA A 88 6.30 2.99 -10.56
CA ALA A 88 5.62 2.88 -11.84
C ALA A 88 5.63 4.19 -12.64
N LEU A 89 5.58 5.33 -11.94
CA LEU A 89 5.68 6.67 -12.53
C LEU A 89 7.14 7.10 -12.81
N ARG A 90 8.07 6.68 -11.94
CA ARG A 90 9.48 7.07 -11.95
C ARG A 90 10.40 5.87 -11.68
N PRO A 91 10.66 5.03 -12.71
CA PRO A 91 11.48 3.83 -12.58
C PRO A 91 12.97 4.12 -12.32
N ASP A 92 13.37 5.40 -12.40
CA ASP A 92 14.73 5.87 -12.11
C ASP A 92 15.01 6.01 -10.60
N LEU A 93 13.96 6.16 -9.77
CA LEU A 93 14.10 6.39 -8.32
C LEU A 93 14.67 5.20 -7.54
N PRO A 94 14.34 3.93 -7.83
CA PRO A 94 14.97 2.76 -7.20
C PRO A 94 16.49 2.69 -7.35
N GLN A 95 17.11 3.49 -8.21
CA GLN A 95 18.57 3.55 -8.32
C GLN A 95 19.20 4.45 -7.23
N LYS A 96 18.40 5.33 -6.60
CA LYS A 96 18.88 6.26 -5.57
C LYS A 96 18.95 5.56 -4.20
N PRO A 97 20.08 5.65 -3.49
CA PRO A 97 20.28 4.93 -2.22
C PRO A 97 19.30 5.36 -1.13
N LEU A 98 18.97 6.66 -1.06
CA LEU A 98 18.00 7.20 -0.11
C LEU A 98 16.60 6.61 -0.33
N TYR A 99 16.21 6.45 -1.59
CA TYR A 99 14.90 5.91 -1.95
C TYR A 99 14.81 4.39 -1.72
N ARG A 100 15.91 3.65 -1.93
CA ARG A 100 16.00 2.25 -1.49
C ARG A 100 15.82 2.11 0.02
N GLY A 101 16.43 3.00 0.79
CA GLY A 101 16.25 3.05 2.25
C GLY A 101 14.78 3.23 2.64
N LEU A 102 14.05 4.11 1.96
CA LEU A 102 12.61 4.30 2.20
C LEU A 102 11.79 3.05 1.86
N ILE A 103 12.10 2.36 0.76
CA ILE A 103 11.44 1.09 0.41
C ILE A 103 11.65 0.05 1.50
N MET A 104 12.91 -0.14 1.92
CA MET A 104 13.23 -1.11 2.96
C MET A 104 12.56 -0.75 4.28
N LEU A 105 12.56 0.53 4.66
CA LEU A 105 11.91 1.00 5.88
C LEU A 105 10.40 0.75 5.86
N SER A 106 9.72 1.08 4.75
CA SER A 106 8.28 0.80 4.57
C SER A 106 7.98 -0.69 4.66
N GLY A 107 8.79 -1.52 3.98
CA GLY A 107 8.66 -2.97 4.01
C GLY A 107 8.86 -3.56 5.41
N LEU A 108 9.87 -3.08 6.15
CA LEU A 108 10.14 -3.50 7.52
C LEU A 108 9.03 -3.07 8.47
N LEU A 109 8.51 -1.85 8.35
CA LEU A 109 7.38 -1.36 9.15
C LEU A 109 6.13 -2.20 8.91
N ALA A 110 5.80 -2.48 7.64
CA ALA A 110 4.68 -3.34 7.29
C ALA A 110 4.87 -4.76 7.85
N ALA A 111 6.04 -5.38 7.62
CA ALA A 111 6.33 -6.72 8.12
C ALA A 111 6.25 -6.80 9.65
N PHE A 112 6.83 -5.81 10.35
CA PHE A 112 6.76 -5.72 11.80
C PHE A 112 5.32 -5.57 12.30
N ALA A 113 4.53 -4.71 11.67
CA ALA A 113 3.13 -4.49 12.05
C ALA A 113 2.27 -5.74 11.84
N TRP A 114 2.42 -6.42 10.70
CA TRP A 114 1.70 -7.67 10.40
C TRP A 114 2.15 -8.82 11.31
N ALA A 115 3.45 -8.94 11.61
CA ALA A 115 3.95 -9.95 12.54
C ALA A 115 3.47 -9.69 13.97
N GLY A 116 3.51 -8.44 14.44
CA GLY A 116 2.98 -8.05 15.74
C GLY A 116 1.49 -8.33 15.87
N MET A 117 0.72 -8.11 14.81
CA MET A 117 -0.69 -8.50 14.76
C MET A 117 -0.90 -10.02 14.82
N ALA A 118 -0.10 -10.80 14.07
CA ALA A 118 -0.23 -12.26 14.09
C ALA A 118 0.02 -12.82 15.49
N VAL A 119 1.04 -12.32 16.20
CA VAL A 119 1.30 -12.70 17.59
C VAL A 119 0.10 -12.36 18.48
N ARG A 120 -0.48 -11.16 18.31
CA ARG A 120 -1.64 -10.73 19.10
C ARG A 120 -2.92 -11.50 18.80
N ALA A 121 -3.05 -12.06 17.60
CA ALA A 121 -4.21 -12.87 17.22
C ALA A 121 -4.18 -14.26 17.89
N VAL A 122 -3.00 -14.77 18.23
CA VAL A 122 -2.81 -16.11 18.81
C VAL A 122 -2.75 -16.07 20.34
N ILE A 123 -2.37 -14.93 20.94
CA ILE A 123 -2.19 -14.72 22.39
C ILE A 123 -3.20 -13.71 22.94
#